data_AF-A0A542AQ61-F1
#
_entry.id   AF-A0A542AQ61-F1
#
_cell.length_a   1.000
_cell.length_b   1.000
_cell.length_c   1.000
_cell.angle_alpha   90.00
_cell.angle_beta   90.00
_cell.angle_gamma   90.00
#
_symmetry.space_group_name_H-M   'P 1'
#
loop_
_entity.id
_entity.type
_entity.pdbx_description
1 polymer ?
#
loop_
_entity_poly.entity_id
_entity_poly.type
_entity_poly.pdbx_seq_one_letter_code
_entity_poly.pdbx_strand_id
1 'polypeptide(L)'
;MERSAIRMNSGYNGPIGYLDRIRRTRGANFCRNAFLRTERGNRQNAVRLINDDRLLFATLFVLQPEIWERNLYQELSERNRTALNICQKIRSAKNPQDGTGGEISLKSEDVHSVMLWMFNTGAGEDGLSAEFDQILDITASVLVKTHHEKTVLPVIADLIFRRNRRGVYNHDLIWAFFQARDPQSLTHIAGKLRSSYKKDVELACQLLHIPEDTPLNTGRDKQKQYDAYLSWLKENSPYVYFTGESLQLTNSPSVCGVNLEAKYLCKDVSPRNNRPLTPLTDEEIANLEHFHEVEDEEKAALATFSHNLHTKNESSWNEWMQYPVSKQVDIAKYGRRELA
;
A
#
# COMPACT_ATOMS: atom_id res chain seq x y z
N MET A 1 17.53 -26.25 -8.60
CA MET A 1 17.53 -25.42 -9.82
C MET A 1 16.07 -25.10 -10.11
N GLU A 2 15.53 -24.03 -9.54
CA GLU A 2 14.13 -23.62 -9.78
C GLU A 2 14.05 -22.10 -9.53
N ARG A 3 14.58 -21.33 -10.50
CA ARG A 3 14.29 -19.90 -10.59
C ARG A 3 13.00 -19.75 -11.39
N SER A 4 11.86 -20.11 -10.78
CA SER A 4 10.61 -19.47 -11.15
C SER A 4 10.65 -18.06 -10.56
N ALA A 5 11.46 -17.20 -11.17
CA ALA A 5 11.41 -15.78 -10.91
C ALA A 5 10.11 -15.28 -11.52
N ILE A 6 9.00 -15.40 -10.78
CA ILE A 6 7.82 -14.57 -11.01
C ILE A 6 8.36 -13.14 -10.99
N ARG A 7 8.53 -12.56 -12.18
CA ARG A 7 8.99 -11.18 -12.32
C ARG A 7 8.03 -10.34 -11.52
N MET A 8 8.58 -9.54 -10.62
CA MET A 8 7.83 -8.48 -9.97
C MET A 8 7.09 -7.68 -11.04
N ASN A 9 5.84 -7.32 -10.79
CA ASN A 9 5.29 -6.18 -11.50
C ASN A 9 6.00 -4.92 -10.98
N SER A 10 7.10 -4.52 -11.63
CA SER A 10 7.81 -3.31 -11.26
C SER A 10 7.00 -2.04 -11.56
N GLY A 11 5.82 -2.13 -12.17
CA GLY A 11 5.08 -0.98 -12.71
C GLY A 11 5.68 -0.44 -14.01
N TYR A 12 6.97 -0.68 -14.28
CA TYR A 12 7.66 -0.33 -15.52
C TYR A 12 7.80 -1.51 -16.51
N ASN A 13 7.24 -1.36 -17.71
CA ASN A 13 7.33 -2.35 -18.82
C ASN A 13 7.99 -1.78 -20.10
N GLY A 14 8.65 -0.62 -20.00
CA GLY A 14 9.23 0.08 -21.16
C GLY A 14 10.58 -0.47 -21.64
N PRO A 15 11.08 0.02 -22.80
CA PRO A 15 12.40 -0.33 -23.32
C PRO A 15 13.50 0.21 -22.40
N ILE A 16 14.52 -0.60 -22.15
CA ILE A 16 15.63 -0.24 -21.25
C ILE A 16 16.84 0.35 -21.99
N GLY A 17 17.55 1.26 -21.33
CA GLY A 17 18.75 1.91 -21.86
C GLY A 17 19.94 0.96 -22.06
N TYR A 18 20.98 1.45 -22.75
CA TYR A 18 22.22 0.69 -22.98
C TYR A 18 22.91 0.30 -21.67
N LEU A 19 23.05 1.24 -20.73
CA LEU A 19 23.68 1.01 -19.43
C LEU A 19 22.86 0.03 -18.58
N ASP A 20 21.53 0.12 -18.61
CA ASP A 20 20.65 -0.83 -17.90
C ASP A 20 20.81 -2.26 -18.41
N ARG A 21 20.96 -2.45 -19.73
CA ARG A 21 21.23 -3.77 -20.31
C ARG A 21 22.53 -4.35 -19.78
N ILE A 22 23.60 -3.55 -19.72
CA ILE A 22 24.89 -3.99 -19.18
C ILE A 22 24.74 -4.33 -17.69
N ARG A 23 24.12 -3.46 -16.89
CA ARG A 23 23.92 -3.70 -15.45
C ARG A 23 23.15 -4.99 -15.19
N ARG A 24 22.05 -5.23 -15.89
CA ARG A 24 21.20 -6.42 -15.70
C ARG A 24 21.85 -7.72 -16.18
N THR A 25 22.68 -7.66 -17.22
CA THR A 25 23.31 -8.87 -17.79
C THR A 25 24.66 -9.21 -17.19
N ARG A 26 25.45 -8.19 -16.81
CA ARG A 26 26.84 -8.33 -16.36
C ARG A 26 27.10 -7.77 -14.96
N GLY A 27 26.14 -7.08 -14.37
CA GLY A 27 26.26 -6.51 -13.02
C GLY A 27 26.77 -5.06 -12.98
N ALA A 28 26.73 -4.48 -11.78
CA ALA A 28 27.03 -3.08 -11.51
C ALA A 28 28.46 -2.67 -11.92
N ASN A 29 29.47 -3.49 -11.62
CA ASN A 29 30.87 -3.18 -11.94
C ASN A 29 31.13 -3.08 -13.44
N PHE A 30 30.51 -3.95 -14.25
CA PHE A 30 30.62 -3.87 -15.71
C PHE A 30 29.92 -2.63 -16.26
N CYS A 31 28.79 -2.23 -15.67
CA CYS A 31 28.10 -1.00 -16.04
C CYS A 31 28.97 0.23 -15.78
N ARG A 32 29.58 0.33 -14.58
CA ARG A 32 30.53 1.39 -14.21
C ARG A 32 31.71 1.46 -15.17
N ASN A 33 32.34 0.31 -15.44
CA ASN A 33 33.47 0.24 -16.36
C ASN A 33 33.10 0.64 -17.79
N ALA A 34 31.92 0.24 -18.27
CA ALA A 34 31.44 0.63 -19.59
C ALA A 34 31.22 2.15 -19.67
N PHE A 35 30.59 2.74 -18.66
CA PHE A 35 30.39 4.18 -18.56
C PHE A 35 31.72 4.94 -18.54
N LEU A 36 32.67 4.53 -17.69
CA LEU A 36 34.00 5.16 -17.60
C LEU A 36 34.80 5.05 -18.90
N ARG A 37 34.71 3.93 -19.63
CA ARG A 37 35.33 3.79 -20.95
C ARG A 37 34.73 4.76 -21.96
N THR A 38 33.41 4.92 -21.95
CA THR A 38 32.74 5.90 -22.81
C THR A 38 33.14 7.32 -22.45
N GLU A 39 33.21 7.67 -21.17
CA GLU A 39 33.58 9.02 -20.73
C GLU A 39 35.01 9.40 -21.14
N ARG A 40 35.98 8.49 -20.96
CA ARG A 40 37.38 8.70 -21.39
C ARG A 40 37.53 8.87 -22.90
N GLY A 41 36.70 8.18 -23.68
CA GLY A 41 36.75 8.27 -25.15
C GLY A 41 35.98 9.48 -25.69
N ASN A 42 34.81 9.78 -25.12
CA ASN A 42 33.95 10.88 -25.51
C ASN A 42 32.99 11.25 -24.36
N ARG A 43 33.31 12.34 -23.65
CA ARG A 43 32.52 12.84 -22.52
C ARG A 43 31.06 13.12 -22.87
N GLN A 44 30.80 13.76 -24.01
CA GLN A 44 29.42 14.09 -24.43
C GLN A 44 28.56 12.83 -24.64
N ASN A 45 29.15 11.76 -25.18
CA ASN A 45 28.46 10.48 -25.28
C ASN A 45 28.14 9.88 -23.92
N ALA A 46 29.03 10.00 -22.94
CA ALA A 46 28.77 9.53 -21.59
C ALA A 46 27.65 10.33 -20.92
N VAL A 47 27.64 11.66 -21.07
CA VAL A 47 26.56 12.55 -20.61
C VAL A 47 25.23 12.16 -21.25
N ARG A 48 25.20 11.89 -22.56
CA ARG A 48 23.99 11.42 -23.25
C ARG A 48 23.49 10.09 -22.70
N LEU A 49 24.38 9.17 -22.30
CA LEU A 49 23.98 7.88 -21.74
C LEU A 49 23.37 8.01 -20.34
N ILE A 50 23.91 8.86 -19.48
CA ILE A 50 23.34 9.08 -18.14
C ILE A 50 22.06 9.90 -18.20
N ASN A 51 21.85 10.69 -19.24
CA ASN A 51 20.62 11.45 -19.47
C ASN A 51 19.62 10.77 -20.42
N ASP A 52 19.82 9.49 -20.77
CA ASP A 52 18.85 8.75 -21.57
C ASP A 52 17.52 8.67 -20.79
N ASP A 53 16.41 9.04 -21.44
CA ASP A 53 15.08 9.00 -20.81
C ASP A 53 14.68 7.59 -20.38
N ARG A 54 15.27 6.56 -21.00
CA ARG A 54 15.06 5.15 -20.68
C ARG A 54 15.99 4.62 -19.60
N LEU A 55 16.90 5.44 -19.08
CA LEU A 55 17.74 5.06 -17.94
C LEU A 55 16.84 4.73 -16.75
N LEU A 56 17.09 3.60 -16.08
CA LEU A 56 16.36 3.24 -14.86
C LEU A 56 17.07 3.79 -13.63
N PHE A 57 16.29 4.05 -12.58
CA PHE A 57 16.82 4.63 -11.34
C PHE A 57 17.95 3.78 -10.72
N ALA A 58 17.83 2.46 -10.70
CA ALA A 58 18.87 1.58 -10.18
C ALA A 58 20.23 1.76 -10.88
N THR A 59 20.23 2.07 -12.17
CA THR A 59 21.47 2.31 -12.93
C THR A 59 22.05 3.68 -12.63
N LEU A 60 21.20 4.72 -12.54
CA LEU A 60 21.62 6.04 -12.07
C LEU A 60 22.24 5.96 -10.66
N PHE A 61 21.60 5.23 -9.75
CA PHE A 61 22.08 5.01 -8.39
C PHE A 61 23.41 4.24 -8.34
N VAL A 62 23.64 3.29 -9.25
CA VAL A 62 24.94 2.58 -9.29
C VAL A 62 26.07 3.48 -9.78
N LEU A 63 25.78 4.37 -10.74
CA LEU A 63 26.74 5.29 -11.36
C LEU A 63 26.96 6.58 -10.58
N GLN A 64 26.23 6.76 -9.46
CA GLN A 64 26.36 7.88 -8.55
C GLN A 64 27.82 8.27 -8.28
N PRO A 65 28.68 7.37 -7.74
CA PRO A 65 30.04 7.73 -7.37
C PRO A 65 30.83 8.30 -8.53
N GLU A 66 30.75 7.65 -9.70
CA GLU A 66 31.45 8.07 -10.91
C GLU A 66 30.96 9.43 -11.42
N ILE A 67 29.66 9.74 -11.27
CA ILE A 67 29.10 11.05 -11.67
C ILE A 67 29.72 12.18 -10.84
N TRP A 68 29.90 12.00 -9.52
CA TRP A 68 30.56 13.02 -8.69
C TRP A 68 32.06 13.09 -8.94
N GLU A 69 32.76 11.95 -8.97
CA GLU A 69 34.21 11.92 -9.19
C GLU A 69 34.62 12.57 -10.53
N ARG A 70 33.73 12.53 -11.53
CA ARG A 70 33.96 13.10 -12.87
C ARG A 70 33.35 14.50 -13.07
N ASN A 71 32.80 15.10 -12.00
CA ASN A 71 32.13 16.40 -12.02
C ASN A 71 31.01 16.49 -13.08
N LEU A 72 30.26 15.41 -13.31
CA LEU A 72 29.19 15.34 -14.32
C LEU A 72 27.83 15.81 -13.80
N TYR A 73 27.72 16.12 -12.51
CA TYR A 73 26.46 16.46 -11.86
C TYR A 73 25.72 17.64 -12.51
N GLN A 74 26.44 18.68 -12.94
CA GLN A 74 25.85 19.85 -13.59
C GLN A 74 25.37 19.57 -15.02
N GLU A 75 25.84 18.47 -15.62
CA GLU A 75 25.46 18.04 -16.97
C GLU A 75 24.26 17.07 -16.94
N LEU A 76 23.74 16.73 -15.75
CA LEU A 76 22.56 15.87 -15.62
C LEU A 76 21.28 16.58 -16.06
N SER A 77 20.35 15.80 -16.62
CA SER A 77 18.97 16.23 -16.79
C SER A 77 18.34 16.55 -15.44
N GLU A 78 17.31 17.40 -15.44
CA GLU A 78 16.64 17.80 -14.20
C GLU A 78 16.09 16.61 -13.42
N ARG A 79 15.45 15.65 -14.10
CA ARG A 79 14.97 14.39 -13.49
C ARG A 79 16.08 13.69 -12.70
N ASN A 80 17.22 13.47 -13.34
CA ASN A 80 18.32 12.72 -12.73
C ASN A 80 19.00 13.50 -11.61
N ARG A 81 19.18 14.81 -11.80
CA ARG A 81 19.70 15.71 -10.77
C ARG A 81 18.81 15.71 -9.52
N THR A 82 17.49 15.85 -9.70
CA THR A 82 16.50 15.78 -8.64
C THR A 82 16.52 14.41 -7.94
N ALA A 83 16.63 13.31 -8.68
CA ALA A 83 16.73 11.97 -8.08
C ALA A 83 17.97 11.81 -7.19
N LEU A 84 19.13 12.31 -7.62
CA LEU A 84 20.35 12.28 -6.80
C LEU A 84 20.24 13.16 -5.55
N ASN A 85 19.58 14.31 -5.65
CA ASN A 85 19.32 15.17 -4.50
C ASN A 85 18.36 14.54 -3.50
N ILE A 86 17.32 13.85 -3.96
CA ILE A 86 16.44 13.06 -3.09
C ILE A 86 17.26 12.01 -2.35
N CYS A 87 18.15 11.28 -3.05
CA CYS A 87 19.04 10.31 -2.42
C CYS A 87 19.96 10.94 -1.37
N GLN A 88 20.49 12.15 -1.62
CA GLN A 88 21.30 12.87 -0.64
C GLN A 88 20.47 13.32 0.57
N LYS A 89 19.29 13.91 0.36
CA LYS A 89 18.40 14.36 1.42
C LYS A 89 17.95 13.22 2.33
N ILE A 90 17.64 12.06 1.75
CA ILE A 90 17.30 10.85 2.51
C ILE A 90 18.49 10.39 3.36
N ARG A 91 19.71 10.48 2.83
CA ARG A 91 20.93 10.10 3.57
C ARG A 91 21.27 11.09 4.69
N SER A 92 21.17 12.39 4.42
CA SER A 92 21.47 13.43 5.42
C SER A 92 20.42 13.50 6.54
N ALA A 93 19.17 13.12 6.29
CA ALA A 93 18.15 12.98 7.33
C ALA A 93 18.55 11.98 8.44
N LYS A 94 19.48 11.05 8.19
CA LYS A 94 20.07 10.19 9.23
C LYS A 94 21.12 10.88 10.11
N ASN A 95 21.82 11.88 9.55
CA ASN A 95 22.92 12.59 10.18
C ASN A 95 22.66 14.10 10.13
N PRO A 96 21.80 14.63 11.02
CA PRO A 96 21.37 16.03 11.00
C PRO A 96 22.51 17.06 11.14
N GLN A 97 23.73 16.60 11.52
CA GLN A 97 24.91 17.45 11.67
C GLN A 97 25.54 17.88 10.33
N ASP A 98 25.26 17.18 9.22
CA ASP A 98 25.73 17.57 7.88
C ASP A 98 24.70 18.48 7.19
N GLY A 99 24.63 19.73 7.65
CA GLY A 99 23.73 20.79 7.19
C GLY A 99 24.00 21.34 5.78
N THR A 100 24.28 20.49 4.79
CA THR A 100 24.54 20.90 3.39
C THR A 100 23.55 20.31 2.38
N GLY A 101 22.52 19.61 2.84
CA GLY A 101 21.46 19.08 1.99
C GLY A 101 20.61 20.21 1.40
N GLY A 102 20.71 20.41 0.07
CA GLY A 102 19.92 21.39 -0.66
C GLY A 102 18.43 21.35 -0.31
N GLU A 103 17.80 22.52 -0.42
CA GLU A 103 16.45 22.90 0.04
C GLU A 103 15.29 22.20 -0.71
N ILE A 104 15.48 20.98 -1.22
CA ILE A 104 14.45 20.29 -2.00
C ILE A 104 13.34 19.82 -1.09
N SER A 105 12.17 20.43 -1.20
CA SER A 105 10.96 19.98 -0.50
C SER A 105 10.49 18.65 -1.08
N LEU A 106 10.42 17.60 -0.26
CA LEU A 106 9.90 16.30 -0.68
C LEU A 106 8.38 16.34 -1.00
N LYS A 107 7.73 17.48 -0.73
CA LYS A 107 6.31 17.72 -0.97
C LYS A 107 6.01 18.40 -2.31
N SER A 108 7.02 18.79 -3.10
CA SER A 108 6.75 19.48 -4.38
C SER A 108 6.31 18.50 -5.47
N GLU A 109 5.52 18.98 -6.43
CA GLU A 109 5.05 18.21 -7.59
C GLU A 109 6.20 17.74 -8.50
N ASP A 110 7.24 18.56 -8.67
CA ASP A 110 8.42 18.17 -9.45
C ASP A 110 9.12 16.95 -8.83
N VAL A 111 9.16 16.89 -7.49
CA VAL A 111 9.70 15.73 -6.76
C VAL A 111 8.78 14.53 -6.86
N HIS A 112 7.46 14.74 -6.89
CA HIS A 112 6.47 13.66 -7.03
C HIS A 112 6.73 12.82 -8.28
N SER A 113 6.82 13.45 -9.45
CA SER A 113 7.04 12.74 -10.73
C SER A 113 8.36 11.96 -10.76
N VAL A 114 9.43 12.53 -10.18
CA VAL A 114 10.75 11.90 -10.10
C VAL A 114 10.71 10.73 -9.12
N MET A 115 10.07 10.87 -7.96
CA MET A 115 9.89 9.78 -6.98
C MET A 115 9.09 8.62 -7.57
N LEU A 116 8.03 8.92 -8.34
CA LEU A 116 7.24 7.90 -9.01
C LEU A 116 8.09 7.12 -10.02
N TRP A 117 8.91 7.81 -10.82
CA TRP A 117 9.89 7.16 -11.71
C TRP A 117 10.93 6.35 -10.93
N MET A 118 11.49 6.90 -9.84
CA MET A 118 12.47 6.21 -8.98
C MET A 118 11.90 4.90 -8.45
N PHE A 119 10.68 4.96 -7.90
CA PHE A 119 10.03 3.81 -7.30
C PHE A 119 9.67 2.75 -8.35
N ASN A 120 8.98 3.13 -9.44
CA ASN A 120 8.55 2.18 -10.47
C ASN A 120 9.73 1.57 -11.27
N THR A 121 10.83 2.29 -11.44
CA THR A 121 12.01 1.73 -12.13
C THR A 121 13.00 1.04 -11.18
N GLY A 122 12.89 1.31 -9.87
CA GLY A 122 13.76 0.78 -8.84
C GLY A 122 13.23 -0.44 -8.09
N ALA A 123 11.91 -0.56 -7.86
CA ALA A 123 11.32 -1.62 -7.03
C ALA A 123 11.64 -3.05 -7.50
N GLY A 124 11.79 -3.25 -8.82
CA GLY A 124 12.20 -4.53 -9.38
C GLY A 124 13.63 -4.96 -9.01
N GLU A 125 14.45 -4.02 -8.52
CA GLU A 125 15.85 -4.20 -8.17
C GLU A 125 16.07 -4.18 -6.64
N ASP A 126 14.99 -4.33 -5.87
CA ASP A 126 15.01 -4.43 -4.40
C ASP A 126 15.93 -5.58 -3.92
N GLY A 127 16.85 -5.25 -3.01
CA GLY A 127 18.00 -6.05 -2.62
C GLY A 127 19.32 -5.66 -3.31
N LEU A 128 19.35 -4.55 -4.06
CA LEU A 128 20.58 -4.07 -4.71
C LEU A 128 21.65 -3.63 -3.69
N SER A 129 21.23 -2.86 -2.68
CA SER A 129 22.02 -2.54 -1.48
C SER A 129 21.07 -2.08 -0.36
N ALA A 130 21.51 -2.11 0.90
CA ALA A 130 20.69 -1.65 2.02
C ALA A 130 20.30 -0.17 1.89
N GLU A 131 21.19 0.66 1.35
CA GLU A 131 20.94 2.08 1.11
C GLU A 131 19.91 2.28 -0.01
N PHE A 132 19.98 1.47 -1.07
CA PHE A 132 19.02 1.52 -2.17
C PHE A 132 17.62 1.15 -1.70
N ASP A 133 17.50 0.05 -0.96
CA ASP A 133 16.22 -0.45 -0.43
C ASP A 133 15.58 0.58 0.51
N GLN A 134 16.39 1.23 1.34
CA GLN A 134 15.91 2.30 2.19
C GLN A 134 15.41 3.52 1.40
N ILE A 135 16.14 3.94 0.35
CA ILE A 135 15.70 5.04 -0.50
C ILE A 135 14.34 4.71 -1.12
N LEU A 136 14.13 3.46 -1.55
CA LEU A 136 12.83 3.02 -2.06
C LEU A 136 11.75 3.04 -0.98
N ASP A 137 12.04 2.61 0.25
CA ASP A 137 11.07 2.59 1.35
C ASP A 137 10.60 4.00 1.71
N ILE A 138 11.54 4.94 1.82
CA ILE A 138 11.22 6.34 2.11
C ILE A 138 10.48 6.97 0.91
N THR A 139 10.87 6.63 -0.33
CA THR A 139 10.16 7.07 -1.53
C THR A 139 8.71 6.58 -1.52
N ALA A 140 8.48 5.29 -1.24
CA ALA A 140 7.14 4.72 -1.10
C ALA A 140 6.34 5.43 0.00
N SER A 141 6.94 5.66 1.16
CA SER A 141 6.29 6.37 2.26
C SER A 141 5.90 7.80 1.90
N VAL A 142 6.76 8.54 1.19
CA VAL A 142 6.45 9.91 0.78
C VAL A 142 5.36 9.93 -0.28
N LEU A 143 5.45 9.06 -1.29
CA LEU A 143 4.42 8.92 -2.33
C LEU A 143 3.04 8.64 -1.73
N VAL A 144 2.94 7.70 -0.81
CA VAL A 144 1.64 7.32 -0.22
C VAL A 144 1.15 8.37 0.79
N LYS A 145 1.99 8.76 1.75
CA LYS A 145 1.56 9.60 2.89
C LYS A 145 1.43 11.08 2.53
N THR A 146 2.32 11.59 1.69
CA THR A 146 2.38 13.02 1.36
C THR A 146 1.64 13.31 0.06
N HIS A 147 1.94 12.54 -1.00
CA HIS A 147 1.37 12.78 -2.33
C HIS A 147 0.06 12.03 -2.58
N HIS A 148 -0.34 11.13 -1.67
CA HIS A 148 -1.54 10.30 -1.81
C HIS A 148 -1.57 9.48 -3.11
N GLU A 149 -0.39 9.11 -3.60
CA GLU A 149 -0.22 8.36 -4.84
C GLU A 149 -0.61 6.90 -4.61
N LYS A 150 -1.76 6.49 -5.17
CA LYS A 150 -2.34 5.15 -4.99
C LYS A 150 -1.87 4.16 -6.05
N THR A 151 -1.37 4.64 -7.19
CA THR A 151 -0.94 3.77 -8.31
C THR A 151 0.26 2.89 -7.93
N VAL A 152 1.00 3.26 -6.89
CA VAL A 152 2.15 2.49 -6.38
C VAL A 152 1.77 1.36 -5.42
N LEU A 153 0.53 1.32 -4.91
CA LEU A 153 0.09 0.33 -3.93
C LEU A 153 0.28 -1.13 -4.38
N PRO A 154 -0.04 -1.53 -5.62
CA PRO A 154 0.22 -2.90 -6.10
C PRO A 154 1.71 -3.28 -6.02
N VAL A 155 2.59 -2.33 -6.36
CA VAL A 155 4.05 -2.52 -6.38
C VAL A 155 4.57 -2.62 -4.94
N ILE A 156 4.07 -1.79 -4.02
CA ILE A 156 4.39 -1.86 -2.58
C ILE A 156 3.95 -3.20 -1.98
N ALA A 157 2.73 -3.65 -2.27
CA ALA A 157 2.25 -4.96 -1.82
C ALA A 157 3.19 -6.08 -2.31
N ASP A 158 3.55 -6.10 -3.59
CA ASP A 158 4.51 -7.08 -4.13
C ASP A 158 5.88 -7.05 -3.43
N LEU A 159 6.38 -5.87 -3.03
CA LEU A 159 7.61 -5.72 -2.24
C LEU A 159 7.46 -6.32 -0.84
N ILE A 160 6.38 -5.98 -0.12
CA ILE A 160 6.10 -6.48 1.24
C ILE A 160 6.19 -8.01 1.27
N PHE A 161 5.48 -8.68 0.34
CA PHE A 161 5.45 -10.13 0.28
C PHE A 161 6.78 -10.73 -0.20
N ARG A 162 7.49 -10.09 -1.14
CA ARG A 162 8.84 -10.55 -1.52
C ARG A 162 9.81 -10.49 -0.34
N ARG A 163 9.80 -9.39 0.42
CA ARG A 163 10.65 -9.21 1.60
C ARG A 163 10.28 -10.22 2.69
N ASN A 164 9.00 -10.46 2.92
CA ASN A 164 8.53 -11.49 3.85
C ASN A 164 9.06 -12.89 3.49
N ARG A 165 9.00 -13.27 2.20
CA ARG A 165 9.55 -14.56 1.74
C ARG A 165 11.03 -14.73 2.09
N ARG A 166 11.82 -13.66 1.91
CA ARG A 166 13.26 -13.61 2.26
C ARG A 166 13.54 -13.45 3.75
N GLY A 167 12.54 -13.15 4.58
CA GLY A 167 12.71 -12.91 6.01
C GLY A 167 13.47 -11.61 6.32
N VAL A 168 13.35 -10.60 5.46
CA VAL A 168 13.94 -9.27 5.68
C VAL A 168 12.88 -8.27 6.15
N TYR A 169 13.32 -7.21 6.83
CA TYR A 169 12.45 -6.17 7.40
C TYR A 169 11.45 -5.58 6.38
N ASN A 170 10.17 -5.58 6.74
CA ASN A 170 9.06 -5.06 5.93
C ASN A 170 8.08 -4.19 6.73
N HIS A 171 8.29 -3.98 8.04
CA HIS A 171 7.34 -3.28 8.91
C HIS A 171 7.11 -1.82 8.47
N ASP A 172 8.18 -1.09 8.14
CA ASP A 172 8.07 0.31 7.68
C ASP A 172 7.31 0.42 6.35
N LEU A 173 7.52 -0.56 5.47
CA LEU A 173 6.84 -0.63 4.18
C LEU A 173 5.36 -0.99 4.33
N ILE A 174 5.02 -1.90 5.26
CA ILE A 174 3.64 -2.23 5.64
C ILE A 174 2.96 -1.00 6.25
N TRP A 175 3.64 -0.30 7.17
CA TRP A 175 3.12 0.93 7.75
C TRP A 175 2.84 1.98 6.67
N ALA A 176 3.80 2.22 5.77
CA ALA A 176 3.68 3.15 4.66
C ALA A 176 2.50 2.79 3.75
N PHE A 177 2.34 1.50 3.42
CA PHE A 177 1.24 0.99 2.59
C PHE A 177 -0.14 1.36 3.17
N PHE A 178 -0.35 1.13 4.47
CA PHE A 178 -1.63 1.44 5.10
C PHE A 178 -1.84 2.93 5.41
N GLN A 179 -0.82 3.78 5.28
CA GLN A 179 -1.02 5.24 5.32
C GLN A 179 -1.87 5.75 4.15
N ALA A 180 -2.06 4.96 3.09
CA ALA A 180 -2.98 5.29 2.00
C ALA A 180 -4.43 5.43 2.49
N ARG A 181 -4.79 4.66 3.54
CA ARG A 181 -6.13 4.58 4.10
C ARG A 181 -7.20 4.36 3.02
N ASP A 182 -6.87 3.48 2.07
CA ASP A 182 -7.72 3.11 0.93
C ASP A 182 -8.14 1.65 1.05
N PRO A 183 -9.45 1.32 1.05
CA PRO A 183 -9.94 -0.06 1.03
C PRO A 183 -9.32 -0.94 -0.07
N GLN A 184 -8.92 -0.37 -1.23
CA GLN A 184 -8.22 -1.12 -2.29
C GLN A 184 -6.90 -1.73 -1.82
N SER A 185 -6.27 -1.15 -0.79
CA SER A 185 -5.08 -1.71 -0.15
C SER A 185 -5.37 -3.13 0.38
N LEU A 186 -6.55 -3.35 0.97
CA LEU A 186 -6.98 -4.65 1.48
C LEU A 186 -7.17 -5.65 0.33
N THR A 187 -7.69 -5.21 -0.82
CA THR A 187 -7.80 -6.04 -2.03
C THR A 187 -6.44 -6.58 -2.50
N HIS A 188 -5.40 -5.74 -2.47
CA HIS A 188 -4.05 -6.16 -2.87
C HIS A 188 -3.46 -7.21 -1.93
N ILE A 189 -3.68 -7.08 -0.62
CA ILE A 189 -3.28 -8.07 0.38
C ILE A 189 -4.11 -9.36 0.23
N ALA A 190 -5.43 -9.25 0.08
CA ALA A 190 -6.33 -10.39 -0.11
C ALA A 190 -5.93 -11.24 -1.31
N GLY A 191 -5.44 -10.62 -2.39
CA GLY A 191 -4.90 -11.33 -3.55
C GLY A 191 -3.83 -12.38 -3.20
N LYS A 192 -3.10 -12.20 -2.10
CA LYS A 192 -2.04 -13.12 -1.64
C LYS A 192 -2.54 -14.33 -0.85
N LEU A 193 -3.81 -14.36 -0.44
CA LEU A 193 -4.44 -15.56 0.11
C LEU A 193 -4.37 -16.74 -0.87
N ARG A 194 -4.36 -16.45 -2.18
CA ARG A 194 -4.23 -17.43 -3.26
C ARG A 194 -2.79 -17.81 -3.61
N SER A 195 -1.80 -17.28 -2.89
CA SER A 195 -0.40 -17.54 -3.18
C SER A 195 -0.05 -19.02 -2.95
N SER A 196 0.87 -19.53 -3.77
CA SER A 196 1.49 -20.83 -3.58
C SER A 196 2.50 -20.83 -2.43
N TYR A 197 3.02 -19.66 -2.04
CA TYR A 197 3.97 -19.52 -0.94
C TYR A 197 3.24 -19.43 0.40
N LYS A 198 3.54 -20.36 1.32
CA LYS A 198 2.93 -20.40 2.67
C LYS A 198 3.09 -19.07 3.43
N LYS A 199 4.31 -18.51 3.42
CA LYS A 199 4.63 -17.21 4.04
C LYS A 199 3.76 -16.06 3.52
N ASP A 200 3.37 -16.08 2.25
CA ASP A 200 2.50 -15.04 1.69
C ASP A 200 1.07 -15.17 2.26
N VAL A 201 0.57 -16.40 2.38
CA VAL A 201 -0.77 -16.65 2.94
C VAL A 201 -0.81 -16.29 4.42
N GLU A 202 0.21 -16.68 5.20
CA GLU A 202 0.32 -16.36 6.63
C GLU A 202 0.31 -14.85 6.88
N LEU A 203 1.17 -14.10 6.19
CA LEU A 203 1.20 -12.64 6.33
C LEU A 203 -0.11 -11.99 5.87
N ALA A 204 -0.72 -12.49 4.79
CA ALA A 204 -2.01 -11.97 4.34
C ALA A 204 -3.11 -12.21 5.39
N CYS A 205 -3.15 -13.37 6.03
CA CYS A 205 -4.12 -13.65 7.10
C CYS A 205 -3.92 -12.72 8.29
N GLN A 206 -2.67 -12.53 8.72
CA GLN A 206 -2.32 -11.62 9.81
C GLN A 206 -2.77 -10.18 9.51
N LEU A 207 -2.45 -9.65 8.33
CA LEU A 207 -2.80 -8.27 7.96
C LEU A 207 -4.31 -8.06 7.77
N LEU A 208 -5.04 -9.11 7.40
CA LEU A 208 -6.49 -9.07 7.16
C LEU A 208 -7.34 -9.53 8.35
N HIS A 209 -6.71 -9.86 9.49
CA HIS A 209 -7.39 -10.38 10.69
C HIS A 209 -8.18 -11.66 10.42
N ILE A 210 -7.67 -12.51 9.53
CA ILE A 210 -8.22 -13.84 9.31
C ILE A 210 -7.61 -14.78 10.37
N PRO A 211 -8.41 -15.53 11.13
CA PRO A 211 -7.92 -16.45 12.16
C PRO A 211 -6.87 -17.43 11.63
N GLU A 212 -5.79 -17.65 12.38
CA GLU A 212 -4.67 -18.51 11.96
C GLU A 212 -5.06 -19.98 11.77
N ASP A 213 -6.11 -20.43 12.46
CA ASP A 213 -6.68 -21.77 12.37
C ASP A 213 -7.59 -21.96 11.15
N THR A 214 -7.81 -20.92 10.35
CA THR A 214 -8.59 -21.02 9.10
C THR A 214 -7.92 -22.04 8.15
N PRO A 215 -8.62 -23.11 7.74
CA PRO A 215 -8.02 -24.20 6.98
C PRO A 215 -7.76 -23.81 5.52
N LEU A 216 -6.60 -23.21 5.24
CA LEU A 216 -6.18 -22.78 3.89
C LEU A 216 -5.19 -23.77 3.25
N ASN A 217 -5.50 -25.07 3.34
CA ASN A 217 -4.61 -26.15 2.93
C ASN A 217 -4.62 -26.41 1.42
N THR A 218 -5.79 -26.27 0.77
CA THR A 218 -5.93 -26.51 -0.67
C THR A 218 -6.07 -25.23 -1.46
N GLY A 219 -5.79 -25.27 -2.77
CA GLY A 219 -6.05 -24.15 -3.67
C GLY A 219 -7.53 -23.73 -3.70
N ARG A 220 -8.44 -24.69 -3.51
CA ARG A 220 -9.88 -24.43 -3.43
C ARG A 220 -10.26 -23.67 -2.17
N ASP A 221 -9.69 -24.03 -1.02
CA ASP A 221 -9.95 -23.34 0.25
C ASP A 221 -9.44 -21.90 0.19
N LYS A 222 -8.23 -21.70 -0.35
CA LYS A 222 -7.65 -20.37 -0.58
C LYS A 222 -8.51 -19.50 -1.49
N GLN A 223 -9.02 -20.07 -2.58
CA GLN A 223 -9.91 -19.35 -3.49
C GLN A 223 -11.24 -19.00 -2.80
N LYS A 224 -11.84 -19.94 -2.07
CA LYS A 224 -13.08 -19.71 -1.30
C LYS A 224 -12.89 -18.60 -0.26
N GLN A 225 -11.77 -18.59 0.47
CA GLN A 225 -11.49 -17.55 1.46
C GLN A 225 -11.25 -16.19 0.81
N TYR A 226 -10.55 -16.15 -0.33
CA TYR A 226 -10.36 -14.92 -1.10
C TYR A 226 -11.71 -14.34 -1.55
N ASP A 227 -12.58 -15.17 -2.14
CA ASP A 227 -13.89 -14.74 -2.62
C ASP A 227 -14.78 -14.26 -1.45
N ALA A 228 -14.78 -15.01 -0.34
CA ALA A 228 -15.49 -14.63 0.88
C ALA A 228 -15.01 -13.27 1.44
N TYR A 229 -13.69 -13.06 1.49
CA TYR A 229 -13.12 -11.80 1.95
C TYR A 229 -13.47 -10.63 1.03
N LEU A 230 -13.44 -10.83 -0.30
CA LEU A 230 -13.83 -9.77 -1.24
C LEU A 230 -15.31 -9.45 -1.16
N SER A 231 -16.18 -10.44 -0.97
CA SER A 231 -17.60 -10.22 -0.70
C SER A 231 -17.81 -9.42 0.58
N TRP A 232 -17.13 -9.81 1.66
CA TRP A 232 -17.15 -9.06 2.93
C TRP A 232 -16.66 -7.63 2.75
N LEU A 233 -15.54 -7.43 2.06
CA LEU A 233 -14.97 -6.10 1.82
C LEU A 233 -15.91 -5.25 0.98
N LYS A 234 -16.54 -5.81 -0.06
CA LYS A 234 -17.51 -5.08 -0.90
C LYS A 234 -18.71 -4.59 -0.08
N GLU A 235 -19.25 -5.44 0.78
CA GLU A 235 -20.36 -5.11 1.68
C GLU A 235 -19.96 -4.04 2.69
N ASN A 236 -18.78 -4.18 3.30
CA ASN A 236 -18.36 -3.33 4.41
C ASN A 236 -17.54 -2.10 4.00
N SER A 237 -17.12 -1.98 2.74
CA SER A 237 -16.25 -0.89 2.24
C SER A 237 -16.74 0.52 2.61
N PRO A 238 -18.05 0.85 2.62
CA PRO A 238 -18.52 2.18 3.01
C PRO A 238 -18.32 2.47 4.51
N TYR A 239 -18.16 1.43 5.33
CA TYR A 239 -18.09 1.48 6.78
C TYR A 239 -16.68 1.17 7.32
N VAL A 240 -15.72 0.90 6.44
CA VAL A 240 -14.34 0.55 6.81
C VAL A 240 -13.54 1.80 7.18
N TYR A 241 -12.84 1.73 8.29
CA TYR A 241 -11.86 2.74 8.72
C TYR A 241 -10.53 2.10 9.11
N PHE A 242 -9.45 2.86 8.96
CA PHE A 242 -8.10 2.42 9.35
C PHE A 242 -7.79 2.89 10.77
N THR A 243 -7.45 1.97 11.66
CA THR A 243 -7.23 2.24 13.11
C THR A 243 -5.95 3.01 13.37
N GLY A 244 -4.96 2.89 12.47
CA GLY A 244 -3.60 3.40 12.67
C GLY A 244 -2.67 2.44 13.41
N GLU A 245 -3.15 1.27 13.85
CA GLU A 245 -2.31 0.22 14.40
C GLU A 245 -1.30 -0.29 13.35
N SER A 246 -0.13 -0.74 13.81
CA SER A 246 0.91 -1.25 12.92
C SER A 246 1.82 -2.26 13.61
N LEU A 247 2.59 -2.99 12.80
CA LEU A 247 3.59 -3.97 13.26
C LEU A 247 4.76 -3.35 14.04
N GLN A 248 4.85 -2.02 14.10
CA GLN A 248 5.79 -1.32 14.96
C GLN A 248 5.30 -1.23 16.42
N LEU A 249 3.99 -1.36 16.64
CA LEU A 249 3.34 -1.21 17.96
C LEU A 249 2.94 -2.56 18.56
N THR A 250 2.45 -3.49 17.73
CA THR A 250 1.94 -4.81 18.17
C THR A 250 2.24 -5.87 17.11
N ASN A 251 2.38 -7.13 17.53
CA ASN A 251 2.60 -8.27 16.64
C ASN A 251 1.32 -8.72 15.91
N SER A 252 0.15 -8.21 16.30
CA SER A 252 -1.14 -8.51 15.68
C SER A 252 -1.98 -7.23 15.56
N PRO A 253 -1.61 -6.31 14.64
CA PRO A 253 -2.22 -4.98 14.55
C PRO A 253 -3.54 -5.02 13.78
N SER A 254 -4.64 -4.56 14.38
CA SER A 254 -5.94 -4.43 13.71
C SER A 254 -5.92 -3.31 12.67
N VAL A 255 -5.43 -3.57 11.46
CA VAL A 255 -5.20 -2.54 10.43
C VAL A 255 -6.45 -1.73 10.12
N CYS A 256 -7.60 -2.38 10.07
CA CYS A 256 -8.88 -1.77 9.78
C CYS A 256 -10.00 -2.35 10.64
N GLY A 257 -10.99 -1.52 10.94
CA GLY A 257 -12.25 -1.90 11.58
C GLY A 257 -13.45 -1.57 10.71
N VAL A 258 -14.61 -2.11 11.09
CA VAL A 258 -15.91 -1.76 10.51
C VAL A 258 -16.67 -0.95 11.55
N ASN A 259 -17.16 0.23 11.16
CA ASN A 259 -18.01 1.02 12.02
C ASN A 259 -19.43 0.43 12.03
N LEU A 260 -19.77 -0.29 13.11
CA LEU A 260 -21.07 -0.95 13.25
C LEU A 260 -22.22 0.05 13.39
N GLU A 261 -22.00 1.20 14.03
CA GLU A 261 -23.00 2.27 14.16
C GLU A 261 -23.37 2.83 12.79
N ALA A 262 -22.35 3.16 12.00
CA ALA A 262 -22.54 3.69 10.66
C ALA A 262 -23.14 2.63 9.72
N LYS A 263 -22.75 1.36 9.87
CA LYS A 263 -23.37 0.24 9.14
C LYS A 263 -24.84 0.03 9.53
N TYR A 264 -25.18 0.18 10.81
CA TYR A 264 -26.54 0.13 11.31
C TYR A 264 -27.39 1.30 10.79
N LEU A 265 -26.82 2.50 10.68
CA LEU A 265 -27.51 3.65 10.07
C LEU A 265 -27.40 3.71 8.54
N CYS A 266 -26.74 2.74 7.92
CA CYS A 266 -26.44 2.74 6.48
C CYS A 266 -25.72 4.00 5.98
N LYS A 267 -24.87 4.61 6.80
CA LYS A 267 -24.09 5.82 6.48
C LYS A 267 -22.63 5.54 6.20
N ASP A 268 -22.12 6.12 5.13
CA ASP A 268 -20.70 6.05 4.79
C ASP A 268 -19.84 6.77 5.83
N VAL A 269 -18.68 6.19 6.15
CA VAL A 269 -17.67 6.80 7.02
C VAL A 269 -16.42 7.16 6.24
N SER A 270 -15.72 8.19 6.71
CA SER A 270 -14.38 8.46 6.20
C SER A 270 -13.40 7.39 6.70
N PRO A 271 -12.66 6.71 5.81
CA PRO A 271 -11.65 5.73 6.20
C PRO A 271 -10.53 6.31 7.07
N ARG A 272 -10.40 7.64 7.13
CA ARG A 272 -9.32 8.34 7.83
C ARG A 272 -9.61 8.65 9.30
N ASN A 273 -10.86 8.94 9.65
CA ASN A 273 -11.20 9.45 10.98
C ASN A 273 -12.41 8.74 11.59
N ASN A 274 -12.97 7.74 10.91
CA ASN A 274 -14.12 6.97 11.37
C ASN A 274 -15.36 7.83 11.65
N ARG A 275 -15.49 9.00 11.00
CA ARG A 275 -16.67 9.86 11.12
C ARG A 275 -17.61 9.67 9.93
N PRO A 276 -18.92 9.70 10.14
CA PRO A 276 -19.90 9.77 9.06
C PRO A 276 -19.56 10.90 8.07
N LEU A 277 -19.70 10.63 6.78
CA LEU A 277 -19.50 11.64 5.73
C LEU A 277 -20.63 12.68 5.73
N THR A 278 -21.82 12.27 6.14
CA THR A 278 -22.98 13.13 6.36
C THR A 278 -23.24 13.28 7.87
N PRO A 279 -23.55 14.48 8.36
CA PRO A 279 -23.95 14.67 9.76
C PRO A 279 -25.12 13.77 10.14
N LEU A 280 -25.16 13.36 11.41
CA LEU A 280 -26.27 12.60 11.95
C LEU A 280 -27.46 13.52 12.24
N THR A 281 -28.69 13.03 12.03
CA THR A 281 -29.93 13.68 12.46
C THR A 281 -30.22 13.38 13.93
N ASP A 282 -31.08 14.16 14.56
CA ASP A 282 -31.48 13.93 15.96
C ASP A 282 -32.11 12.54 16.16
N GLU A 283 -32.87 12.08 15.17
CA GLU A 283 -33.48 10.75 15.16
C GLU A 283 -32.43 9.63 15.08
N GLU A 284 -31.42 9.79 14.24
CA GLU A 284 -30.33 8.82 14.14
C GLU A 284 -29.49 8.77 15.42
N ILE A 285 -29.28 9.92 16.07
CA ILE A 285 -28.61 9.99 17.37
C ILE A 285 -29.42 9.20 18.41
N ALA A 286 -30.74 9.41 18.49
CA ALA A 286 -31.61 8.66 19.39
C ALA A 286 -31.58 7.14 19.09
N ASN A 287 -31.56 6.75 17.82
CA ASN A 287 -31.42 5.35 17.42
C ASN A 287 -30.08 4.73 17.85
N LEU A 288 -29.00 5.53 17.87
CA LEU A 288 -27.70 5.07 18.34
C LEU A 288 -27.64 4.90 19.86
N GLU A 289 -28.34 5.75 20.62
CA GLU A 289 -28.43 5.59 22.08
C GLU A 289 -28.97 4.20 22.44
N HIS A 290 -30.05 3.78 21.77
CA HIS A 290 -30.61 2.43 21.95
C HIS A 290 -29.70 1.33 21.39
N PHE A 291 -29.01 1.58 20.27
CA PHE A 291 -28.04 0.63 19.71
C PHE A 291 -26.87 0.38 20.67
N HIS A 292 -26.45 1.37 21.46
CA HIS A 292 -25.34 1.24 22.41
C HIS A 292 -25.66 0.36 23.61
N GLU A 293 -26.93 0.28 24.02
CA GLU A 293 -27.43 -0.54 25.13
C GLU A 293 -27.42 -2.06 24.83
N VAL A 294 -27.26 -2.41 23.56
CA VAL A 294 -27.30 -3.79 23.05
C VAL A 294 -25.93 -4.47 23.14
N GLU A 295 -25.90 -5.80 23.30
CA GLU A 295 -24.68 -6.59 23.38
C GLU A 295 -23.91 -6.62 22.03
N ASP A 296 -22.59 -6.84 22.07
CA ASP A 296 -21.74 -6.73 20.86
C ASP A 296 -22.12 -7.72 19.73
N GLU A 297 -22.52 -8.95 20.08
CA GLU A 297 -23.01 -9.92 19.10
C GLU A 297 -24.32 -9.45 18.42
N GLU A 298 -25.17 -8.77 19.19
CA GLU A 298 -26.44 -8.23 18.71
C GLU A 298 -26.22 -6.99 17.85
N LYS A 299 -25.28 -6.12 18.21
CA LYS A 299 -24.85 -4.98 17.39
C LYS A 299 -24.39 -5.42 16.00
N ALA A 300 -23.58 -6.48 15.93
CA ALA A 300 -23.12 -7.02 14.66
C ALA A 300 -24.27 -7.59 13.81
N ALA A 301 -25.21 -8.29 14.45
CA ALA A 301 -26.40 -8.83 13.79
C ALA A 301 -27.32 -7.72 13.27
N LEU A 302 -27.61 -6.70 14.09
CA LEU A 302 -28.41 -5.53 13.74
C LEU A 302 -27.80 -4.75 12.57
N ALA A 303 -26.51 -4.43 12.65
CA ALA A 303 -25.82 -3.69 11.60
C ALA A 303 -25.86 -4.45 10.25
N THR A 304 -25.65 -5.76 10.29
CA THR A 304 -25.70 -6.61 9.10
C THR A 304 -27.12 -6.72 8.54
N PHE A 305 -28.14 -6.88 9.40
CA PHE A 305 -29.53 -6.92 8.97
C PHE A 305 -29.97 -5.58 8.37
N SER A 306 -29.66 -4.48 9.05
CA SER A 306 -29.96 -3.11 8.63
C SER A 306 -29.43 -2.82 7.22
N HIS A 307 -28.12 -3.05 6.99
CA HIS A 307 -27.50 -2.87 5.69
C HIS A 307 -28.17 -3.71 4.58
N ASN A 308 -28.45 -4.97 4.87
CA ASN A 308 -29.11 -5.88 3.94
C ASN A 308 -30.56 -5.45 3.62
N LEU A 309 -31.29 -4.94 4.60
CA LEU A 309 -32.65 -4.45 4.41
C LEU A 309 -32.64 -3.16 3.58
N HIS A 310 -31.78 -2.20 3.92
CA HIS A 310 -31.63 -0.93 3.19
C HIS A 310 -31.25 -1.16 1.73
N THR A 311 -30.32 -2.08 1.46
CA THR A 311 -29.87 -2.40 0.09
C THR A 311 -30.98 -3.07 -0.75
N LYS A 312 -31.91 -3.78 -0.11
CA LYS A 312 -33.04 -4.45 -0.79
C LYS A 312 -34.25 -3.53 -0.95
N ASN A 313 -34.60 -2.79 0.10
CA ASN A 313 -35.75 -1.91 0.17
C ASN A 313 -35.57 -0.85 1.27
N GLU A 314 -35.25 0.36 0.86
CA GLU A 314 -35.08 1.53 1.73
C GLU A 314 -36.37 1.90 2.48
N SER A 315 -37.55 1.74 1.88
CA SER A 315 -38.82 2.05 2.56
C SER A 315 -39.10 1.09 3.72
N SER A 316 -38.86 -0.21 3.53
CA SER A 316 -38.98 -1.20 4.60
C SER A 316 -37.91 -1.00 5.68
N TRP A 317 -36.73 -0.51 5.31
CA TRP A 317 -35.70 -0.14 6.26
C TRP A 317 -36.13 1.03 7.15
N ASN A 318 -36.67 2.10 6.55
CA ASN A 318 -37.18 3.26 7.29
C ASN A 318 -38.28 2.85 8.29
N GLU A 319 -39.18 1.95 7.92
CA GLU A 319 -40.20 1.43 8.83
C GLU A 319 -39.60 0.61 9.99
N TRP A 320 -38.65 -0.27 9.67
CA TRP A 320 -37.98 -1.10 10.67
C TRP A 320 -37.18 -0.27 11.69
N MET A 321 -36.54 0.82 11.25
CA MET A 321 -35.82 1.74 12.14
C MET A 321 -36.71 2.40 13.19
N GLN A 322 -38.03 2.50 12.95
CA GLN A 322 -38.98 3.04 13.93
C GLN A 322 -39.36 2.05 15.05
N TYR A 323 -39.00 0.76 14.90
CA TYR A 323 -39.31 -0.23 15.93
C TYR A 323 -38.39 -0.08 17.14
N PRO A 324 -38.87 -0.42 18.35
CA PRO A 324 -38.01 -0.53 19.52
C PRO A 324 -36.85 -1.48 19.28
N VAL A 325 -35.67 -1.18 19.85
CA VAL A 325 -34.44 -1.94 19.60
C VAL A 325 -34.58 -3.43 19.93
N SER A 326 -35.37 -3.80 20.95
CA SER A 326 -35.66 -5.19 21.27
C SER A 326 -36.36 -5.94 20.14
N LYS A 327 -37.36 -5.32 19.49
CA LYS A 327 -38.06 -5.86 18.32
C LYS A 327 -37.13 -5.92 17.11
N GLN A 328 -36.26 -4.93 16.94
CA GLN A 328 -35.26 -4.95 15.88
C GLN A 328 -34.29 -6.13 16.02
N VAL A 329 -33.80 -6.39 17.25
CA VAL A 329 -32.91 -7.52 17.57
C VAL A 329 -33.62 -8.84 17.29
N ASP A 330 -34.88 -8.98 17.71
CA ASP A 330 -35.66 -10.19 17.47
C ASP A 330 -35.81 -10.51 15.97
N ILE A 331 -36.10 -9.49 15.17
CA ILE A 331 -36.21 -9.62 13.71
C ILE A 331 -34.86 -9.98 13.09
N ALA A 332 -33.78 -9.31 13.51
CA ALA A 332 -32.45 -9.50 12.97
C ALA A 332 -31.85 -10.87 13.29
N LYS A 333 -32.04 -11.37 14.52
CA LYS A 333 -31.50 -12.66 14.97
C LYS A 333 -32.34 -13.86 14.53
N TYR A 334 -33.66 -13.77 14.65
CA TYR A 334 -34.55 -14.93 14.53
C TYR A 334 -35.37 -14.94 13.24
N GLY A 335 -35.27 -13.89 12.41
CA GLY A 335 -36.00 -13.80 11.14
C GLY A 335 -37.52 -13.84 11.32
N ARG A 336 -38.03 -13.48 12.50
CA ARG A 336 -39.47 -13.42 12.77
C ARG A 336 -40.08 -12.33 11.89
N ARG A 337 -40.60 -12.75 10.74
CA ARG A 337 -41.59 -11.98 10.00
C ARG A 337 -42.86 -11.95 10.84
N GLU A 338 -43.14 -10.81 11.45
CA GLU A 338 -44.52 -10.43 11.74
C GLU A 338 -44.80 -9.13 10.99
N LEU A 339 -45.23 -9.32 9.74
CA LEU A 339 -46.25 -8.47 9.15
C LEU A 339 -47.51 -8.67 9.99
N ALA A 340 -47.84 -7.69 10.81
CA ALA A 340 -49.18 -7.45 11.30
C ALA A 340 -49.33 -5.95 11.58
#